data_AF-A0A401FWE3-F1
#
_entry.id   AF-A0A401FWE3-F1
#
_cell.length_a   1.000
_cell.length_b   1.000
_cell.length_c   1.000
_cell.angle_alpha   90.00
_cell.angle_beta   90.00
_cell.angle_gamma   90.00
#
_symmetry.space_group_name_H-M   'P 1'
#
loop_
_entity.id
_entity.type
_entity.pdbx_description
1 polymer ?
#
loop_
_entity_poly.entity_id
_entity_poly.type
_entity_poly.pdbx_seq_one_letter_code
_entity_poly.pdbx_strand_id
1 'polypeptide(L)'
;MWCVFDCDSFPQYNNAIEKAHAKGFRAAYSNEAFELWYLLHFNYFDRDIGRNEYKGMLEERLGGEYEKNDPAMYEKLLEHPDADQQQAINWAKRLLGLYGDRKDYADHNPSTTVFKLVESLNEHVWQFRCQVAPDYPLPYPHSCSVCKKSTQPPPPYPYLKPS
;
A
#
# COMPACT_ATOMS: atom_id res chain seq x y z
N MET A 1 3.48 7.59 15.29
CA MET A 1 4.60 6.89 14.63
C MET A 1 4.12 5.52 14.14
N TRP A 2 4.62 5.03 13.01
CA TRP A 2 4.24 3.73 12.40
C TRP A 2 5.41 2.75 12.46
N CYS A 3 5.10 1.47 12.69
CA CYS A 3 6.04 0.36 12.54
C CYS A 3 5.58 -0.52 11.37
N VAL A 4 6.48 -0.87 10.45
CA VAL A 4 6.17 -1.71 9.29
C VAL A 4 6.89 -3.04 9.41
N PHE A 5 6.16 -4.15 9.26
CA PHE A 5 6.68 -5.51 9.37
C PHE A 5 6.44 -6.29 8.07
N ASP A 6 7.51 -6.84 7.50
CA ASP A 6 7.42 -7.86 6.46
C ASP A 6 7.38 -9.22 7.16
N CYS A 7 6.25 -9.93 7.10
CA CYS A 7 6.05 -11.17 7.87
C CYS A 7 6.70 -12.35 7.18
N ASP A 8 7.96 -12.60 7.53
CA ASP A 8 8.67 -13.78 7.09
C ASP A 8 8.83 -14.72 8.28
N SER A 9 7.85 -15.58 8.53
CA SER A 9 7.89 -16.67 9.52
C SER A 9 8.49 -16.29 10.89
N PHE A 10 7.97 -15.24 11.54
CA PHE A 10 8.43 -14.82 12.88
C PHE A 10 7.57 -15.44 14.00
N PRO A 11 8.16 -16.25 14.93
CA PRO A 11 7.40 -16.88 16.02
C PRO A 11 6.70 -15.91 16.98
N GLN A 12 7.10 -14.64 16.98
CA GLN A 12 6.59 -13.60 17.88
C GLN A 12 5.76 -12.54 17.15
N TYR A 13 5.33 -12.80 15.92
CA TYR A 13 4.66 -11.82 15.06
C TYR A 13 3.43 -11.18 15.72
N ASN A 14 2.50 -11.99 16.23
CA ASN A 14 1.30 -11.50 16.92
C ASN A 14 1.68 -10.67 18.17
N ASN A 15 2.63 -11.18 18.97
CA ASN A 15 3.12 -10.47 20.16
C ASN A 15 3.77 -9.12 19.83
N ALA A 16 4.47 -9.01 18.70
CA ALA A 16 5.11 -7.76 18.27
C ALA A 16 4.06 -6.71 17.88
N ILE A 17 3.04 -7.11 17.12
CA ILE A 17 1.91 -6.26 16.74
C ILE A 17 1.15 -5.78 17.98
N GLU A 18 0.83 -6.69 18.90
CA GLU A 18 0.12 -6.34 20.13
C GLU A 18 0.95 -5.42 21.03
N LYS A 19 2.27 -5.66 21.17
CA LYS A 19 3.16 -4.77 21.91
C LYS A 19 3.27 -3.38 21.29
N ALA A 20 3.30 -3.29 19.96
CA ALA A 20 3.29 -2.01 19.27
C ALA A 20 2.01 -1.23 19.62
N HIS A 21 0.85 -1.87 19.50
CA HIS A 21 -0.45 -1.28 19.84
C HIS A 21 -0.53 -0.86 21.31
N ALA A 22 -0.08 -1.72 22.24
CA ALA A 22 -0.08 -1.43 23.68
C ALA A 22 0.80 -0.23 24.05
N LYS A 23 1.84 0.04 23.26
CA LYS A 23 2.73 1.21 23.41
C LYS A 23 2.25 2.45 22.64
N GLY A 24 1.06 2.40 22.01
CA GLY A 24 0.50 3.50 21.24
C GLY A 24 1.08 3.65 19.83
N PHE A 25 1.84 2.68 19.33
CA PHE A 25 2.30 2.65 17.94
C PHE A 25 1.24 2.03 17.03
N ARG A 26 1.17 2.52 15.80
CA ARG A 26 0.39 1.89 14.72
C ARG A 26 1.29 0.89 13.99
N ALA A 27 0.77 -0.32 13.71
CA ALA A 27 1.49 -1.34 12.96
C ALA A 27 0.89 -1.52 11.56
N ALA A 28 1.75 -1.63 10.56
CA ALA A 28 1.41 -2.07 9.20
C ALA A 28 2.22 -3.32 8.88
N TYR A 29 1.60 -4.27 8.19
CA TYR A 29 2.21 -5.57 7.93
C TYR A 29 1.57 -6.28 6.75
N SER A 30 2.30 -7.19 6.11
CA SER A 30 1.83 -8.04 5.01
C SER A 30 2.18 -9.50 5.27
N ASN A 31 1.28 -10.40 4.88
CA ASN A 31 1.43 -11.85 4.95
C ASN A 31 1.16 -12.47 3.58
N GLU A 32 2.02 -13.35 3.08
CA GLU A 32 3.37 -13.73 3.59
C GLU A 32 4.50 -12.79 3.12
N ALA A 33 4.23 -11.83 2.24
CA ALA A 33 5.26 -10.96 1.69
C ALA A 33 4.74 -9.53 1.43
N PHE A 34 5.61 -8.53 1.56
CA PHE A 34 5.27 -7.14 1.22
C PHE A 34 4.79 -7.00 -0.22
N GLU A 35 5.31 -7.81 -1.13
CA GLU A 35 4.97 -7.90 -2.55
C GLU A 35 3.47 -8.07 -2.83
N LEU A 36 2.72 -8.67 -1.89
CA LEU A 36 1.26 -8.72 -1.98
C LEU A 36 0.67 -7.31 -2.17
N TRP A 37 1.19 -6.32 -1.45
CA TRP A 37 0.72 -4.94 -1.58
C TRP A 37 0.89 -4.42 -3.01
N TYR A 38 2.01 -4.71 -3.67
CA TYR A 38 2.26 -4.28 -5.05
C TYR A 38 1.35 -5.02 -6.05
N LEU A 39 1.14 -6.32 -5.88
CA LEU A 39 0.24 -7.08 -6.76
C LEU A 39 -1.20 -6.56 -6.71
N LEU A 40 -1.65 -6.13 -5.52
CA LEU A 40 -2.96 -5.53 -5.35
C LEU A 40 -3.12 -4.19 -6.09
N HIS A 41 -2.09 -3.58 -6.67
CA HIS A 41 -2.31 -2.46 -7.58
C HIS A 41 -2.90 -2.91 -8.92
N PHE A 42 -2.65 -4.15 -9.34
CA PHE A 42 -3.01 -4.65 -10.67
C PHE A 42 -4.25 -5.53 -10.64
N ASN A 43 -4.36 -6.42 -9.65
CA ASN A 43 -5.51 -7.32 -9.53
C ASN A 43 -5.78 -7.77 -8.09
N TYR A 44 -7.03 -8.12 -7.82
CA TYR A 44 -7.39 -8.84 -6.59
C TYR A 44 -6.64 -10.18 -6.54
N PHE A 45 -6.10 -10.53 -5.38
CA PHE A 45 -5.32 -11.74 -5.18
C PHE A 45 -5.55 -12.30 -3.77
N ASP A 46 -6.07 -13.52 -3.68
CA ASP A 46 -6.49 -14.17 -2.42
C ASP A 46 -5.98 -15.61 -2.27
N ARG A 47 -5.00 -16.01 -3.09
CA ARG A 47 -4.37 -17.33 -3.02
C ARG A 47 -3.17 -17.30 -2.09
N ASP A 48 -3.02 -18.36 -1.31
CA ASP A 48 -1.78 -18.65 -0.60
C ASP A 48 -0.75 -19.20 -1.61
N ILE A 49 0.30 -18.41 -1.87
CA ILE A 49 1.41 -18.76 -2.74
C ILE A 49 2.70 -18.53 -1.97
N GLY A 50 3.78 -19.20 -2.39
CA GLY A 50 5.09 -18.99 -1.78
C GLY A 50 5.77 -17.73 -2.30
N ARG A 51 6.68 -17.18 -1.49
CA ARG A 51 7.20 -15.83 -1.70
C ARG A 51 7.92 -15.59 -3.01
N ASN A 52 8.51 -16.65 -3.54
CA ASN A 52 9.25 -16.64 -4.79
C ASN A 52 8.31 -16.47 -5.99
N GLU A 53 7.02 -16.81 -5.84
CA GLU A 53 6.01 -16.68 -6.88
C GLU A 53 5.60 -15.21 -7.07
N TYR A 54 5.58 -14.39 -6.00
CA TYR A 54 5.28 -12.96 -6.11
C TYR A 54 6.23 -12.23 -7.06
N LYS A 55 7.52 -12.56 -7.04
CA LYS A 55 8.51 -11.94 -7.92
C LYS A 55 8.12 -12.13 -9.39
N GLY A 56 7.87 -13.37 -9.82
CA GLY A 56 7.50 -13.65 -11.21
C GLY A 56 6.20 -12.96 -11.63
N MET A 57 5.20 -12.93 -10.74
CA MET A 57 3.93 -12.24 -11.00
C MET A 57 4.13 -10.72 -11.14
N LEU A 58 4.98 -10.12 -10.31
CA LEU A 58 5.29 -8.69 -10.41
C LEU A 58 6.09 -8.38 -11.67
N GLU A 59 7.05 -9.22 -12.04
CA GLU A 59 7.82 -9.05 -13.26
C GLU A 59 6.93 -9.09 -14.51
N GLU A 60 5.96 -10.00 -14.54
CA GLU A 60 4.94 -10.06 -15.60
C GLU A 60 4.11 -8.78 -15.66
N ARG A 61 3.66 -8.27 -14.51
CA ARG A 61 2.85 -7.05 -14.43
C ARG A 61 3.62 -5.78 -14.75
N LEU A 62 4.88 -5.69 -14.33
CA LEU A 62 5.75 -4.53 -14.55
C LEU A 62 6.42 -4.55 -15.93
N GLY A 63 6.40 -5.69 -16.64
CA GLY A 63 7.05 -5.85 -17.93
C GLY A 63 8.58 -5.83 -17.86
N GLY A 64 9.17 -6.19 -16.72
CA GLY A 64 10.62 -6.11 -16.46
C GLY A 64 11.02 -6.70 -15.11
N GLU A 65 12.31 -6.67 -14.79
CA GLU A 65 12.84 -7.25 -13.55
C GLU A 65 12.33 -6.52 -12.30
N TYR A 66 11.95 -7.31 -11.29
CA TYR A 66 11.53 -6.81 -9.98
C TYR A 66 12.68 -6.91 -8.98
N GLU A 67 12.99 -5.77 -8.36
CA GLU A 67 13.92 -5.69 -7.23
C GLU A 67 13.20 -5.20 -5.97
N LYS A 68 13.36 -5.92 -4.86
CA LYS A 68 12.65 -5.67 -3.60
C LYS A 68 12.84 -4.25 -3.05
N ASN A 69 14.01 -3.67 -3.28
CA ASN A 69 14.40 -2.35 -2.78
C ASN A 69 14.55 -1.33 -3.90
N ASP A 70 13.84 -1.53 -5.01
CA ASP A 70 13.85 -0.59 -6.12
C ASP A 70 13.32 0.78 -5.63
N PRO A 71 14.16 1.83 -5.59
CA PRO A 71 13.73 3.14 -5.15
C PRO A 71 12.64 3.74 -6.06
N ALA A 72 12.57 3.30 -7.32
CA ALA A 72 11.59 3.76 -8.29
C ALA A 72 10.27 2.98 -8.25
N MET A 73 10.11 2.01 -7.33
CA MET A 73 8.91 1.16 -7.28
C MET A 73 7.62 1.97 -7.12
N TYR A 74 7.66 3.02 -6.30
CA TYR A 74 6.50 3.89 -6.13
C TYR A 74 6.13 4.63 -7.42
N GLU A 75 7.11 5.21 -8.12
CA GLU A 75 6.88 5.87 -9.40
C GLU A 75 6.40 4.89 -10.47
N LYS A 76 6.99 3.69 -10.55
CA LYS A 76 6.53 2.62 -11.44
C LYS A 76 5.05 2.31 -11.22
N LEU A 77 4.62 2.10 -9.98
CA LEU A 77 3.20 1.83 -9.67
C LEU A 77 2.30 3.04 -9.90
N LEU A 78 2.81 4.26 -9.74
CA LEU A 78 2.03 5.47 -9.96
C LEU A 78 1.79 5.74 -11.45
N GLU A 79 2.79 5.49 -12.29
CA GLU A 79 2.76 5.77 -13.72
C GLU A 79 2.21 4.61 -14.56
N HIS A 80 2.14 3.41 -13.98
CA HIS A 80 1.68 2.23 -14.70
C HIS A 80 0.18 2.32 -15.03
N PRO A 81 -0.23 2.13 -16.30
CA PRO A 81 -1.61 2.34 -16.74
C PRO A 81 -2.63 1.40 -16.06
N ASP A 82 -2.21 0.18 -15.73
CA ASP A 82 -3.06 -0.83 -15.10
C ASP A 82 -2.96 -0.86 -13.56
N ALA A 83 -2.18 0.04 -12.95
CA ALA A 83 -1.99 0.09 -11.51
C ALA A 83 -2.90 1.15 -10.86
N ASP A 84 -3.66 0.75 -9.83
CA ASP A 84 -4.56 1.65 -9.10
C ASP A 84 -4.42 1.46 -7.59
N GLN A 85 -3.85 2.46 -6.91
CA GLN A 85 -3.68 2.45 -5.45
C GLN A 85 -5.02 2.44 -4.70
N GLN A 86 -6.03 3.16 -5.20
CA GLN A 86 -7.34 3.21 -4.56
C GLN A 86 -8.02 1.83 -4.63
N GLN A 87 -7.82 1.13 -5.74
CA GLN A 87 -8.30 -0.23 -5.92
C GLN A 87 -7.50 -1.22 -5.06
N ALA A 88 -6.19 -1.04 -4.91
CA ALA A 88 -5.34 -1.81 -4.00
C ALA A 88 -5.81 -1.69 -2.55
N ILE A 89 -6.15 -0.48 -2.09
CA ILE A 89 -6.72 -0.23 -0.76
C ILE A 89 -8.02 -1.01 -0.58
N ASN A 90 -8.91 -0.99 -1.57
CA ASN A 90 -10.19 -1.71 -1.50
C ASN A 90 -10.01 -3.22 -1.43
N TRP A 91 -9.08 -3.78 -2.21
CA TRP A 91 -8.77 -5.20 -2.18
C TRP A 91 -8.08 -5.63 -0.88
N ALA A 92 -7.15 -4.82 -0.36
CA ALA A 92 -6.50 -5.08 0.92
C ALA A 92 -7.51 -5.05 2.09
N LYS A 93 -8.45 -4.10 2.10
CA LYS A 93 -9.57 -4.07 3.06
C LYS A 93 -10.42 -5.33 2.96
N ARG A 94 -10.72 -5.77 1.73
CA ARG A 94 -11.48 -7.01 1.49
C ARG A 94 -10.75 -8.22 2.06
N LEU A 95 -9.45 -8.39 1.77
CA LEU A 95 -8.64 -9.48 2.30
C LEU A 95 -8.61 -9.47 3.83
N LEU A 96 -8.33 -8.32 4.45
CA LEU A 96 -8.32 -8.20 5.90
C LEU A 96 -9.69 -8.56 6.51
N GLY A 97 -10.78 -8.16 5.85
CA GLY A 97 -12.15 -8.45 6.28
C GLY A 97 -12.50 -9.94 6.31
N LEU A 98 -11.82 -10.80 5.54
CA LEU A 98 -12.02 -12.25 5.56
C LEU A 98 -11.69 -12.88 6.92
N TYR A 99 -10.83 -12.22 7.71
CA TYR A 99 -10.38 -12.72 9.01
C TYR A 99 -11.14 -12.11 10.20
N GLY A 100 -12.03 -11.14 9.98
CA GLY A 100 -12.82 -10.50 11.03
C GLY A 100 -11.97 -9.95 12.19
N ASP A 101 -12.41 -10.22 13.42
CA ASP A 101 -11.74 -9.76 14.65
C ASP A 101 -10.69 -10.75 15.17
N ARG A 102 -10.33 -11.79 14.40
CA ARG A 102 -9.33 -12.74 14.85
C ARG A 102 -7.96 -12.05 15.00
N LYS A 103 -7.18 -12.52 15.98
CA LYS A 103 -5.87 -11.97 16.36
C LYS A 103 -4.71 -12.90 16.08
N ASP A 104 -4.98 -14.01 15.41
CA ASP A 104 -3.98 -14.91 14.81
C ASP A 104 -3.41 -14.26 13.55
N TYR A 105 -2.87 -13.04 13.66
CA TYR A 105 -2.44 -12.23 12.52
C TYR A 105 -1.43 -12.94 11.62
N ALA A 106 -0.61 -13.83 12.16
CA ALA A 106 0.32 -14.67 11.40
C ALA A 106 -0.39 -15.63 10.43
N ASP A 107 -1.61 -16.06 10.77
CA ASP A 107 -2.43 -16.99 9.96
C ASP A 107 -3.34 -16.24 8.97
N HIS A 108 -3.27 -14.90 8.94
CA HIS A 108 -4.01 -14.09 7.97
C HIS A 108 -3.26 -14.05 6.63
N ASN A 109 -3.26 -15.17 5.89
CA ASN A 109 -2.57 -15.31 4.61
C ASN A 109 -3.55 -15.65 3.45
N PRO A 110 -3.58 -14.87 2.35
CA PRO A 110 -2.91 -13.58 2.16
C PRO A 110 -3.65 -12.42 2.84
N SER A 111 -2.91 -11.50 3.45
CA SER A 111 -3.47 -10.27 4.01
C SER A 111 -2.44 -9.17 4.13
N THR A 112 -2.88 -7.91 4.03
CA THR A 112 -2.01 -6.76 4.30
C THR A 112 -2.76 -5.63 4.97
N THR A 113 -2.11 -4.98 5.93
CA THR A 113 -2.57 -3.76 6.60
C THR A 113 -1.78 -2.52 6.13
N VAL A 114 -0.91 -2.66 5.13
CA VAL A 114 -0.15 -1.55 4.52
C VAL A 114 -1.08 -0.43 4.02
N PHE A 115 -2.28 -0.79 3.56
CA PHE A 115 -3.29 0.19 3.17
C PHE A 115 -3.60 1.21 4.28
N LYS A 116 -3.58 0.82 5.56
CA LYS A 116 -3.84 1.73 6.69
C LYS A 116 -2.75 2.79 6.83
N LEU A 117 -1.49 2.40 6.57
CA LEU A 117 -0.37 3.33 6.52
C LEU A 117 -0.52 4.27 5.33
N VAL A 118 -0.82 3.74 4.14
CA VAL A 118 -0.98 4.53 2.92
C VAL A 118 -2.13 5.52 3.04
N GLU A 119 -3.29 5.12 3.55
CA GLU A 119 -4.40 6.02 3.85
C GLU A 119 -3.98 7.14 4.80
N SER A 120 -3.28 6.80 5.89
CA SER A 120 -2.77 7.81 6.82
C SER A 120 -1.76 8.75 6.17
N LEU A 121 -0.86 8.27 5.31
CA LEU A 121 0.13 9.11 4.63
C LEU A 121 -0.55 10.05 3.66
N ASN A 122 -1.45 9.51 2.86
CA ASN A 122 -2.19 10.31 1.91
C ASN A 122 -3.00 11.41 2.63
N GLU A 123 -3.64 11.10 3.76
CA GLU A 123 -4.31 12.09 4.63
C GLU A 123 -3.42 13.25 5.05
N HIS A 124 -2.17 12.97 5.42
CA HIS A 124 -1.22 14.00 5.82
C HIS A 124 -0.79 14.86 4.62
N VAL A 125 -0.51 14.23 3.48
CA VAL A 125 -0.16 14.95 2.24
C VAL A 125 -1.31 15.88 1.82
N TRP A 126 -2.57 15.44 1.96
CA TRP A 126 -3.74 16.25 1.65
C TRP A 126 -3.90 17.45 2.58
N GLN A 127 -3.75 17.25 3.89
CA GLN A 127 -3.80 18.34 4.86
C GLN A 127 -2.69 19.37 4.60
N PHE A 128 -1.48 18.90 4.32
CA PHE A 128 -0.35 19.77 3.98
C PHE A 128 -0.62 20.60 2.72
N ARG A 129 -1.08 19.98 1.63
CA ARG A 129 -1.42 20.68 0.38
C ARG A 129 -2.44 21.80 0.63
N CYS A 130 -3.51 21.49 1.36
CA CYS A 130 -4.60 22.45 1.59
C CYS A 130 -4.18 23.66 2.43
N GLN A 131 -3.17 23.50 3.28
CA GLN A 131 -2.70 24.54 4.20
C GLN A 131 -1.49 25.32 3.64
N VAL A 132 -0.61 24.67 2.88
CA VAL A 132 0.73 25.20 2.59
C VAL A 132 1.01 25.33 1.10
N ALA A 133 0.56 24.38 0.27
CA ALA A 133 0.93 24.33 -1.15
C ALA A 133 -0.25 23.89 -2.02
N PRO A 134 -1.25 24.75 -2.28
CA PRO A 134 -2.48 24.39 -3.00
C PRO A 134 -2.21 23.81 -4.42
N ASP A 135 -1.09 24.21 -5.02
CA ASP A 135 -0.70 23.84 -6.37
C ASP A 135 0.14 22.55 -6.43
N TYR A 136 0.45 21.92 -5.28
CA TYR A 136 1.16 20.64 -5.27
C TYR A 136 0.31 19.57 -5.97
N PRO A 137 0.82 18.93 -7.04
CA PRO A 137 0.07 17.95 -7.80
C PRO A 137 -0.15 16.70 -6.96
N LEU A 138 -1.35 16.13 -7.03
CA LEU A 138 -1.68 14.93 -6.28
C LEU A 138 -1.84 13.73 -7.19
N PRO A 139 -1.26 12.59 -6.79
CA PRO A 139 -1.22 11.40 -7.63
C PRO A 139 -2.61 10.77 -7.81
N TYR A 140 -3.53 10.97 -6.87
CA TYR A 140 -4.85 10.33 -6.87
C TYR A 140 -5.98 11.34 -6.59
N PRO A 141 -7.19 11.10 -7.14
CA PRO A 141 -8.38 11.85 -6.76
C PRO A 141 -8.64 11.71 -5.27
N HIS A 142 -8.98 12.80 -4.61
CA HIS A 142 -9.21 12.80 -3.18
C HIS A 142 -10.18 13.91 -2.79
N SER A 143 -10.77 13.72 -1.62
CA SER A 143 -11.64 14.71 -0.99
C SER A 143 -11.07 15.07 0.38
N CYS A 144 -10.92 16.37 0.62
CA CYS A 144 -10.35 16.89 1.85
C CYS A 144 -11.45 17.03 2.91
N SER A 145 -11.35 16.29 4.02
CA SER A 145 -12.32 16.36 5.12
C SER A 145 -12.37 17.73 5.81
N VAL A 146 -11.22 18.41 5.88
CA VAL A 146 -11.07 19.72 6.55
C VAL A 146 -11.65 20.86 5.71
N CYS A 147 -11.42 20.83 4.41
CA CYS A 147 -11.74 21.92 3.49
C CYS A 147 -12.92 21.63 2.56
N LYS A 148 -13.48 20.41 2.60
CA LYS A 148 -14.62 19.92 1.78
C LYS A 148 -14.44 20.10 0.26
N LYS A 149 -13.22 20.34 -0.20
CA LYS A 149 -12.89 20.44 -1.62
C LYS A 149 -12.54 19.05 -2.13
N SER A 150 -13.21 18.62 -3.20
CA SER A 150 -12.77 17.50 -4.03
C SER A 150 -11.89 18.07 -5.14
N THR A 151 -10.72 17.49 -5.34
CA THR A 151 -9.91 17.78 -6.52
C THR A 151 -9.64 16.48 -7.25
N GLN A 152 -10.02 16.44 -8.52
CA GLN A 152 -9.53 15.42 -9.44
C GLN A 152 -8.04 15.69 -9.70
N PRO A 153 -7.23 14.64 -9.86
CA PRO A 153 -5.84 14.82 -10.24
C PRO A 153 -5.81 15.51 -11.62
N PRO A 154 -4.79 16.34 -11.90
CA PRO A 154 -4.58 16.80 -13.26
C PRO A 154 -4.47 15.59 -14.21
N PRO A 155 -4.86 15.72 -15.49
CA PRO A 155 -4.60 14.69 -16.50
C PRO A 155 -3.12 14.27 -16.46
N PRO A 156 -2.79 13.03 -16.87
CA PRO A 156 -1.48 12.42 -16.65
C PRO A 156 -0.36 13.38 -17.01
N TYR A 157 0.64 13.44 -16.14
CA TYR A 157 1.79 14.35 -16.21
C TYR A 157 2.25 14.52 -17.66
N PRO A 158 2.32 15.76 -18.19
CA PRO A 158 2.99 15.98 -19.45
C PRO A 158 4.45 15.59 -19.23
N TYR A 159 4.83 14.48 -19.85
CA TYR A 159 6.17 13.90 -19.88
C TYR A 159 7.25 14.98 -19.79
N LEU A 160 7.96 15.04 -18.66
CA LEU A 160 9.28 15.65 -18.66
C LEU A 160 10.17 14.72 -19.48
N LYS A 161 10.23 14.97 -20.79
CA LYS A 161 11.21 14.34 -21.65
C LYS A 161 12.59 14.68 -21.06
N PRO A 162 13.42 13.68 -20.72
CA PRO A 162 14.81 13.98 -20.37
C PRO A 162 15.46 14.70 -21.55
N SER A 163 16.21 15.74 -21.20
CA SER A 163 16.96 16.60 -22.12
C SER A 163 18.20 15.90 -22.67
#